data_AF-A0A660Z804-F1
#
_entry.id   AF-A0A660Z804-F1
#
_cell.length_a   1.000
_cell.length_b   1.000
_cell.length_c   1.000
_cell.angle_alpha   90.00
_cell.angle_beta   90.00
_cell.angle_gamma   90.00
#
_symmetry.space_group_name_H-M   'P 1'
#
loop_
_entity.id
_entity.type
_entity.pdbx_description
1 polymer ?
#
loop_
_entity_poly.entity_id
_entity_poly.type
_entity_poly.pdbx_seq_one_letter_code
_entity_poly.pdbx_strand_id
1 'polypeptide(L)'
;MDVGKILGKARRKCLYLGLIEGIISSLALAALLLALYPLTGLALEILPLSAVPLFAILYRRIRRSRNDLYLARLIEREFPELEESLLSYLELRNRERSGYSSYLLELLEEDVKRKVRNISPGRAVKFDVNCLRAFGLGFLLLGLSLLGLTDRYIQRIYGLSPASYIAVHPGDALLFEDSTLVVRAELLGASGTPKLNLDGKLRLEGQKVRRNLYSFKLRLEPGLHRYHIETEDARSVTYSIDVVKRPYVKKTVAVLDYPDYTGMKGEKIEEPQYLMAVEGTRITFRGEVLNADSLFAEYPGGRRPVKRGSGRFKFTFELKEGGKLRFLAFRKGLRTYCAGDVFLDAVKDEPPYVAILEPRGEFNLGEDMRVPIMGYLEDDFGLKEARGIRIFEKDTLRFTAKSYKGGALLDTFSFIMDFSRLLLLPGDELEFYIEGIDSKGQKALSSPLIIRVPTMEEIYAEAERASAQGE
;
A
#
# COMPACT_ATOMS: atom_id res chain seq x y z
N MET A 1 7.86 96.28 22.99
CA MET A 1 8.50 95.52 21.89
C MET A 1 7.62 95.72 20.67
N ASP A 2 8.16 96.14 19.52
CA ASP A 2 7.32 96.41 18.33
C ASP A 2 6.66 95.15 17.80
N VAL A 3 5.42 95.26 17.33
CA VAL A 3 4.63 94.17 16.73
C VAL A 3 5.42 93.43 15.63
N GLY A 4 6.20 94.18 14.83
CA GLY A 4 7.11 93.62 13.83
C GLY A 4 8.24 92.74 14.40
N LYS A 5 8.75 93.04 15.59
CA LYS A 5 9.79 92.22 16.27
C LYS A 5 9.21 90.89 16.77
N ILE A 6 7.94 90.88 17.19
CA ILE A 6 7.24 89.68 17.67
C ILE A 6 6.95 88.72 16.51
N LEU A 7 6.34 89.24 15.44
CA LEU A 7 6.08 88.49 14.21
C LEU A 7 7.41 88.00 13.58
N GLY A 8 8.46 88.82 13.60
CA GLY A 8 9.79 88.44 13.16
C GLY A 8 10.39 87.27 13.94
N LYS A 9 10.24 87.23 15.27
CA LYS A 9 10.69 86.10 16.10
C LYS A 9 9.88 84.83 15.83
N ALA A 10 8.56 84.93 15.70
CA ALA A 10 7.69 83.79 15.35
C ALA A 10 8.01 83.23 13.96
N ARG A 11 8.22 84.12 12.98
CA ARG A 11 8.62 83.77 11.60
C ARG A 11 9.95 83.03 11.59
N ARG A 12 10.98 83.53 12.29
CA ARG A 12 12.27 82.84 12.43
C ARG A 12 12.11 81.45 13.03
N LYS A 13 11.35 81.29 14.12
CA LYS A 13 11.15 79.97 14.74
C LYS A 13 10.37 79.00 13.83
N CYS A 14 9.40 79.49 13.07
CA CYS A 14 8.67 78.69 12.08
C CYS A 14 9.60 78.17 10.98
N LEU A 15 10.53 79.00 10.51
CA LEU A 15 11.56 78.59 9.55
C LEU A 15 12.56 77.59 10.14
N TYR A 16 13.05 77.84 11.37
CA TYR A 16 13.95 76.91 12.06
C TYR A 16 13.31 75.53 12.28
N LEU A 17 12.07 75.47 12.76
CA LEU A 17 11.37 74.20 12.94
C LEU A 17 11.09 73.51 11.60
N GLY A 18 10.72 74.27 10.55
CA GLY A 18 10.54 73.71 9.21
C GLY A 18 11.83 73.12 8.62
N LEU A 19 12.99 73.72 8.92
CA LEU A 19 14.29 73.23 8.50
C LEU A 19 14.66 71.93 9.24
N ILE A 20 14.39 71.84 10.54
CA ILE A 20 14.58 70.61 11.33
C ILE A 20 13.63 69.50 10.84
N GLU A 21 12.33 69.80 10.70
CA GLU A 21 11.32 68.86 10.18
C GLU A 21 11.71 68.33 8.79
N GLY A 22 12.17 69.23 7.91
CA GLY A 22 12.60 68.88 6.57
C GLY A 22 13.88 68.04 6.53
N ILE A 23 14.88 68.35 7.36
CA ILE A 23 16.14 67.57 7.42
C ILE A 23 15.85 66.16 7.91
N ILE A 24 15.07 66.01 8.98
CA ILE A 24 14.73 64.68 9.51
C ILE A 24 13.98 63.86 8.45
N SER A 25 13.03 64.48 7.74
CA SER A 25 12.27 63.84 6.67
C SER A 25 13.14 63.41 5.48
N SER A 26 14.08 64.27 5.09
CA SER A 26 15.02 64.01 3.99
C SER A 26 16.02 62.90 4.35
N LEU A 27 16.56 62.93 5.58
CA LEU A 27 17.50 61.91 6.06
C LEU A 27 16.82 60.53 6.17
N ALA A 28 15.57 60.49 6.63
CA ALA A 28 14.79 59.25 6.70
C ALA A 28 14.51 58.66 5.31
N LEU A 29 14.14 59.51 4.33
CA LEU A 29 13.93 59.07 2.96
C LEU A 29 15.23 58.63 2.28
N ALA A 30 16.35 59.32 2.55
CA ALA A 30 17.67 58.91 2.06
C ALA A 30 18.06 57.53 2.61
N ALA A 31 17.89 57.31 3.91
CA ALA A 31 18.14 56.01 4.54
C ALA A 31 17.26 54.89 3.95
N LEU A 32 15.99 55.18 3.66
CA LEU A 32 15.07 54.26 2.99
C LEU A 32 15.58 53.86 1.59
N LEU A 33 15.96 54.85 0.78
CA LEU A 33 16.45 54.61 -0.59
C LEU A 33 17.77 53.84 -0.59
N LEU A 34 18.69 54.16 0.33
CA LEU A 34 19.96 53.45 0.52
C LEU A 34 19.74 51.98 0.92
N ALA A 35 18.76 51.70 1.80
CA ALA A 35 18.45 50.35 2.23
C ALA A 35 17.80 49.49 1.13
N LEU A 36 17.01 50.09 0.24
CA LEU A 36 16.33 49.40 -0.87
C LEU A 36 17.25 49.09 -2.06
N TYR A 37 18.30 49.90 -2.26
CA TYR A 37 19.13 49.84 -3.48
C TYR A 37 20.65 49.72 -3.23
N PRO A 38 21.15 48.87 -2.33
CA PRO A 38 22.58 48.83 -2.02
C PRO A 38 23.48 48.30 -3.17
N LEU A 39 22.93 47.77 -4.28
CA LEU A 39 23.70 46.93 -5.20
C LEU A 39 23.59 47.22 -6.71
N THR A 40 22.76 48.17 -7.17
CA THR A 40 22.59 48.42 -8.62
C THR A 40 23.37 49.61 -9.17
N GLY A 41 24.21 50.28 -8.37
CA GLY A 41 24.95 51.49 -8.80
C GLY A 41 24.07 52.74 -9.02
N LEU A 42 22.76 52.55 -9.18
CA LEU A 42 21.75 53.60 -9.39
C LEU A 42 21.37 54.36 -8.10
N ALA A 43 21.86 53.95 -6.93
CA ALA A 43 21.55 54.61 -5.66
C ALA A 43 21.99 56.08 -5.61
N LEU A 44 23.10 56.41 -6.30
CA LEU A 44 23.61 57.78 -6.42
C LEU A 44 22.70 58.68 -7.28
N GLU A 45 22.03 58.12 -8.28
CA GLU A 45 21.15 58.88 -9.19
C GLU A 45 19.82 59.28 -8.54
N ILE A 46 19.34 58.49 -7.58
CA ILE A 46 18.04 58.69 -6.91
C ILE A 46 18.21 59.44 -5.56
N LEU A 47 19.44 59.57 -5.05
CA LEU A 47 19.74 60.35 -3.84
C LEU A 47 19.21 61.81 -3.87
N PRO A 48 19.21 62.54 -5.00
CA PRO A 48 18.66 63.91 -5.07
C PRO A 48 17.16 63.97 -4.75
N LEU A 49 16.40 62.90 -5.00
CA LEU A 49 14.97 62.83 -4.69
C LEU A 49 14.71 62.91 -3.18
N SER A 50 15.69 62.54 -2.35
CA SER A 50 15.58 62.65 -0.89
C SER A 50 15.49 64.09 -0.40
N ALA A 51 15.89 65.08 -1.20
CA ALA A 51 15.80 66.51 -0.87
C ALA A 51 14.39 67.11 -1.11
N VAL A 52 13.53 66.42 -1.87
CA VAL A 52 12.16 66.86 -2.18
C VAL A 52 11.31 67.13 -0.92
N PRO A 53 11.25 66.26 0.10
CA PRO A 53 10.48 66.52 1.32
C PRO A 53 11.00 67.73 2.11
N LEU A 54 12.32 67.90 2.21
CA LEU A 54 12.94 69.08 2.82
C LEU A 54 12.47 70.35 2.10
N PHE A 55 12.55 70.36 0.78
CA PHE A 55 12.13 71.51 -0.04
C PHE A 55 10.63 71.79 0.09
N ALA A 56 9.77 70.76 0.03
CA ALA A 56 8.32 70.92 0.15
C ALA A 56 7.88 71.44 1.53
N ILE A 57 8.47 70.92 2.62
CA ILE A 57 8.18 71.36 3.99
C ILE A 57 8.65 72.79 4.20
N LEU A 58 9.87 73.11 3.77
CA LEU A 58 10.44 74.44 3.89
C LEU A 58 9.65 75.45 3.05
N TYR A 59 9.29 75.11 1.82
CA TYR A 59 8.46 75.96 0.95
C TYR A 59 7.09 76.24 1.59
N ARG A 60 6.42 75.21 2.13
CA ARG A 60 5.13 75.35 2.83
C ARG A 60 5.26 76.25 4.06
N ARG A 61 6.28 76.04 4.89
CA ARG A 61 6.55 76.84 6.11
C ARG A 61 6.93 78.28 5.75
N ILE A 62 7.75 78.52 4.72
CA ILE A 62 8.08 79.85 4.21
C ILE A 62 6.81 80.58 3.77
N ARG A 63 5.98 79.96 2.94
CA ARG A 63 4.72 80.54 2.44
C ARG A 63 3.77 80.90 3.58
N ARG A 64 3.64 80.03 4.60
CA ARG A 64 2.81 80.30 5.80
C ARG A 64 3.41 81.38 6.69
N SER A 65 4.73 81.39 6.86
CA SER A 65 5.44 82.35 7.74
C SER A 65 5.45 83.79 7.18
N ARG A 66 5.24 83.96 5.87
CA ARG A 66 5.03 85.27 5.23
C ARG A 66 3.65 85.86 5.48
N ASN A 67 2.68 85.05 5.92
CA ASN A 67 1.33 85.52 6.22
C ASN A 67 1.26 85.96 7.69
N ASP A 68 1.27 87.27 7.91
CA ASP A 68 1.27 87.85 9.25
C ASP A 68 -0.04 87.61 10.01
N LEU A 69 -1.18 87.47 9.30
CA LEU A 69 -2.46 87.08 9.88
C LEU A 69 -2.44 85.63 10.39
N TYR A 70 -1.78 84.74 9.65
CA TYR A 70 -1.61 83.35 10.09
C TYR A 70 -0.75 83.26 11.36
N LEU A 71 0.31 84.07 11.46
CA LEU A 71 1.15 84.12 12.64
C LEU A 71 0.43 84.74 13.84
N ALA A 72 -0.38 85.79 13.63
CA ALA A 72 -1.18 86.37 14.69
C ALA A 72 -2.19 85.38 15.27
N ARG A 73 -2.94 84.66 14.41
CA ARG A 73 -3.86 83.59 14.86
C ARG A 73 -3.14 82.50 15.63
N LEU A 74 -1.94 82.12 15.21
CA LEU A 74 -1.16 81.08 15.89
C LEU A 74 -0.67 81.57 17.27
N ILE A 75 -0.29 82.85 17.38
CA ILE A 75 0.15 83.46 18.64
C ILE A 75 -1.03 83.60 19.61
N GLU A 76 -2.15 84.14 19.17
CA GLU A 76 -3.34 84.33 20.03
C GLU A 76 -3.97 83.00 20.47
N ARG A 77 -3.90 81.95 19.64
CA ARG A 77 -4.37 80.61 20.03
C ARG A 77 -3.60 80.04 21.23
N GLU A 78 -2.32 80.36 21.36
CA GLU A 78 -1.49 79.91 22.49
C GLU A 78 -1.52 80.89 23.66
N PHE A 79 -1.84 82.16 23.40
CA PHE A 79 -1.94 83.23 24.40
C PHE A 79 -3.32 83.92 24.33
N PRO A 80 -4.35 83.34 24.96
CA PRO A 80 -5.73 83.87 24.94
C PRO A 80 -5.86 85.28 25.54
N GLU A 81 -4.88 85.69 26.37
CA GLU A 81 -4.77 87.02 27.00
C GLU A 81 -4.72 88.19 25.99
N LEU A 82 -4.48 87.90 24.71
CA LEU A 82 -4.46 88.89 23.64
C LEU A 82 -5.85 89.25 23.10
N GLU A 83 -6.90 88.49 23.42
CA GLU A 83 -8.31 88.83 23.12
C GLU A 83 -8.54 89.34 21.68
N GLU A 84 -7.99 88.66 20.67
CA GLU A 84 -8.06 89.04 19.24
C GLU A 84 -7.50 90.44 18.88
N SER A 85 -6.78 91.09 19.80
CA SER A 85 -6.26 92.45 19.62
C SER A 85 -5.14 92.49 18.56
N LEU A 86 -4.28 91.48 18.50
CA LEU A 86 -3.16 91.40 17.55
C LEU A 86 -3.67 91.03 16.14
N LEU A 87 -4.63 90.11 16.04
CA LEU A 87 -5.26 89.77 14.77
C LEU A 87 -6.03 90.95 14.19
N SER A 88 -6.88 91.59 15.01
CA SER A 88 -7.70 92.74 14.61
C SER A 88 -6.83 93.92 14.17
N TYR A 89 -5.76 94.23 14.91
CA TYR A 89 -4.79 95.25 14.53
C TYR A 89 -4.17 94.98 13.15
N LEU A 90 -3.74 93.74 12.86
CA LEU A 90 -3.15 93.40 11.56
C LEU A 90 -4.17 93.32 10.42
N GLU A 91 -5.42 92.92 10.69
CA GLU A 91 -6.50 92.95 9.71
C GLU A 91 -6.87 94.39 9.33
N LEU A 92 -6.99 95.28 10.32
CA LEU A 92 -7.28 96.70 10.12
C LEU A 92 -6.11 97.42 9.43
N ARG A 93 -4.87 97.15 9.84
CA ARG A 93 -3.66 97.69 9.21
C ARG A 93 -3.51 97.25 7.76
N ASN A 94 -3.72 95.97 7.45
CA ASN A 94 -3.68 95.50 6.05
C ASN A 94 -4.82 96.08 5.20
N ARG A 95 -5.93 96.52 5.83
CA ARG A 95 -7.04 97.22 5.20
C ARG A 95 -6.91 98.76 5.21
N GLU A 96 -5.76 99.34 5.55
CA GLU A 96 -5.50 100.80 5.49
C GLU A 96 -5.74 101.45 4.12
N ARG A 97 -6.07 100.68 3.08
CA ARG A 97 -6.64 101.19 1.82
C ARG A 97 -8.13 101.55 1.88
N SER A 98 -8.80 101.42 3.03
CA SER A 98 -10.27 101.53 3.16
C SER A 98 -10.80 102.65 4.09
N GLY A 99 -9.97 103.62 4.52
CA GLY A 99 -10.46 104.90 5.06
C GLY A 99 -10.83 104.95 6.55
N TYR A 100 -10.16 104.19 7.42
CA TYR A 100 -10.34 104.29 8.88
C TYR A 100 -9.48 105.41 9.50
N SER A 101 -9.94 106.00 10.63
CA SER A 101 -9.23 107.07 11.36
C SER A 101 -7.86 106.60 11.88
N SER A 102 -6.79 107.32 11.52
CA SER A 102 -5.41 107.06 11.96
C SER A 102 -5.26 106.99 13.48
N TYR A 103 -6.10 107.72 14.22
CA TYR A 103 -6.11 107.73 15.68
C TYR A 103 -6.52 106.39 16.30
N LEU A 104 -7.50 105.68 15.71
CA LEU A 104 -7.94 104.38 16.21
C LEU A 104 -6.87 103.30 16.03
N LEU A 105 -6.14 103.34 14.91
CA LEU A 105 -5.03 102.42 14.66
C LEU A 105 -3.87 102.65 15.64
N GLU A 106 -3.58 103.90 15.97
CA GLU A 106 -2.55 104.26 16.94
C GLU A 106 -2.92 103.79 18.36
N LEU A 107 -4.19 103.92 18.77
CA LEU A 107 -4.68 103.43 20.05
C LEU A 107 -4.63 101.89 20.16
N LEU A 108 -5.03 101.19 19.09
CA LEU A 108 -4.93 99.73 19.00
C LEU A 108 -3.48 99.25 19.01
N GLU A 109 -2.58 99.98 18.33
CA GLU A 109 -1.16 99.65 18.33
C GLU A 109 -0.54 99.79 19.73
N GLU A 110 -0.92 100.82 20.49
CA GLU A 110 -0.49 100.98 21.87
C GLU A 110 -1.01 99.87 22.80
N ASP A 111 -2.28 99.48 22.66
CA ASP A 111 -2.87 98.39 23.46
C ASP A 111 -2.18 97.05 23.18
N VAL A 112 -1.97 96.73 21.89
CA VAL A 112 -1.20 95.54 21.49
C VAL A 112 0.25 95.62 21.99
N LYS A 113 0.91 96.78 21.91
CA LYS A 113 2.29 96.94 22.44
C LYS A 113 2.37 96.73 23.95
N ARG A 114 1.32 97.09 24.71
CA ARG A 114 1.21 96.82 26.16
C ARG A 114 1.03 95.33 26.42
N LYS A 115 0.02 94.70 25.81
CA LYS A 115 -0.32 93.29 26.04
C LYS A 115 0.79 92.33 25.60
N VAL A 116 1.50 92.63 24.51
CA VAL A 116 2.54 91.73 23.98
C VAL A 116 3.91 91.92 24.67
N ARG A 117 4.05 92.87 25.61
CA ARG A 117 5.35 93.21 26.23
C ARG A 117 6.00 92.03 26.97
N ASN A 118 5.21 91.14 27.55
CA ASN A 118 5.67 90.00 28.35
C ASN A 118 5.52 88.63 27.66
N ILE A 119 5.07 88.60 26.41
CA ILE A 119 4.80 87.34 25.70
C ILE A 119 6.04 86.89 24.91
N SER A 120 6.41 85.62 25.06
CA SER A 120 7.45 84.98 24.26
C SER A 120 6.84 84.36 22.99
N PRO A 121 6.97 84.96 21.79
CA PRO A 121 6.33 84.48 20.56
C PRO A 121 6.81 83.09 20.11
N GLY A 122 7.92 82.60 20.66
CA GLY A 122 8.44 81.28 20.35
C GLY A 122 7.58 80.12 20.85
N ARG A 123 6.77 80.27 21.91
CA ARG A 123 5.97 79.14 22.44
C ARG A 123 4.77 78.76 21.56
N ALA A 124 4.26 79.71 20.78
CA ALA A 124 3.12 79.51 19.90
C ALA A 124 3.41 78.60 18.69
N VAL A 125 4.67 78.55 18.24
CA VAL A 125 5.06 77.71 17.10
C VAL A 125 5.58 76.36 17.60
N LYS A 126 4.72 75.34 17.55
CA LYS A 126 5.03 73.95 17.93
C LYS A 126 5.46 73.09 16.73
N PHE A 127 6.14 71.98 17.03
CA PHE A 127 6.58 70.96 16.07
C PHE A 127 5.42 70.05 15.69
N ASP A 128 5.30 69.70 14.41
CA ASP A 128 4.21 68.83 13.94
C ASP A 128 4.55 67.34 14.16
N VAL A 129 4.11 66.78 15.29
CA VAL A 129 4.41 65.39 15.71
C VAL A 129 3.84 64.32 14.77
N ASN A 130 2.87 64.66 13.91
CA ASN A 130 2.30 63.72 12.94
C ASN A 130 3.27 63.38 11.82
N CYS A 131 4.23 64.26 11.50
CA CYS A 131 5.32 63.91 10.58
C CYS A 131 6.14 62.75 11.15
N LEU A 132 6.51 62.81 12.44
CA LEU A 132 7.35 61.78 13.07
C LEU A 132 6.65 60.40 13.11
N ARG A 133 5.33 60.37 13.32
CA ARG A 133 4.54 59.13 13.32
C ARG A 133 4.48 58.46 11.93
N ALA A 134 4.31 59.26 10.86
CA ALA A 134 4.29 58.73 9.50
C ALA A 134 5.64 58.11 9.11
N PHE A 135 6.76 58.71 9.54
CA PHE A 135 8.10 58.14 9.34
C PHE A 135 8.34 56.86 10.14
N GLY A 136 7.89 56.81 11.40
CA GLY A 136 7.99 55.60 12.23
C GLY A 136 7.30 54.39 11.61
N LEU A 137 6.11 54.58 11.02
CA LEU A 137 5.37 53.52 10.34
C LEU A 137 6.09 53.05 9.06
N GLY A 138 6.65 53.99 8.28
CA GLY A 138 7.43 53.67 7.09
C GLY A 138 8.70 52.85 7.41
N PHE A 139 9.39 53.19 8.50
CA PHE A 139 10.58 52.46 8.94
C PHE A 139 10.25 51.04 9.45
N LEU A 140 9.11 50.86 10.13
CA LEU A 140 8.62 49.56 10.57
C LEU A 140 8.32 48.63 9.38
N LEU A 141 7.59 49.13 8.38
CA LEU A 141 7.26 48.37 7.17
C LEU A 141 8.51 48.00 6.36
N LEU A 142 9.50 48.89 6.33
CA LEU A 142 10.81 48.61 5.72
C LEU A 142 11.55 47.48 6.45
N GLY A 143 11.59 47.51 7.78
CA GLY A 143 12.22 46.46 8.58
C GLY A 143 11.61 45.08 8.30
N LEU A 144 10.28 45.00 8.20
CA LEU A 144 9.55 43.78 7.82
C LEU A 144 9.87 43.32 6.38
N SER A 145 9.97 44.25 5.44
CA SER A 145 10.34 43.93 4.05
C SER A 145 11.77 43.40 3.93
N LEU A 146 12.71 43.94 4.71
CA LEU A 146 14.11 43.52 4.68
C LEU A 146 14.28 42.10 5.21
N LEU A 147 13.54 41.71 6.26
CA LEU A 147 13.55 40.35 6.81
C LEU A 147 13.09 39.28 5.78
N GLY A 148 12.11 39.59 4.93
CA GLY A 148 11.63 38.68 3.89
C GLY A 148 12.57 38.57 2.68
N LEU A 149 13.32 39.63 2.39
CA LEU A 149 14.29 39.64 1.30
C LEU A 149 15.58 38.92 1.67
N THR A 150 16.04 39.02 2.93
CA THR A 150 17.28 38.37 3.38
C THR A 150 17.27 36.86 3.18
N ASP A 151 16.15 36.18 3.44
CA ASP A 151 16.11 34.71 3.36
C ASP A 151 16.21 34.21 1.91
N ARG A 152 15.55 34.91 0.97
CA ARG A 152 15.63 34.58 -0.47
C ARG A 152 16.96 35.00 -1.11
N TYR A 153 17.58 36.08 -0.64
CA TYR A 153 18.84 36.58 -1.21
C TYR A 153 20.08 35.87 -0.66
N ILE A 154 20.09 35.50 0.63
CA ILE A 154 21.18 34.72 1.24
C ILE A 154 21.31 33.37 0.54
N GLN A 155 20.19 32.69 0.25
CA GLN A 155 20.22 31.42 -0.50
C GLN A 155 20.81 31.56 -1.91
N ARG A 156 20.65 32.71 -2.56
CA ARG A 156 21.10 32.95 -3.94
C ARG A 156 22.55 33.43 -4.04
N ILE A 157 23.05 34.17 -3.05
CA ILE A 157 24.43 34.70 -3.03
C ILE A 157 25.41 33.69 -2.42
N TYR A 158 25.03 32.98 -1.35
CA TYR A 158 25.94 32.05 -0.67
C TYR A 158 26.00 30.67 -1.32
N GLY A 159 25.32 30.45 -2.45
CA GLY A 159 25.38 29.17 -3.16
C GLY A 159 24.95 27.98 -2.30
N LEU A 160 24.10 28.21 -1.29
CA LEU A 160 23.42 27.17 -0.53
C LEU A 160 22.35 26.55 -1.44
N SER A 161 22.80 25.88 -2.50
CA SER A 161 21.97 24.94 -3.24
C SER A 161 21.38 23.97 -2.21
N PRO A 162 20.07 23.66 -2.27
CA PRO A 162 19.53 22.60 -1.45
C PRO A 162 20.42 21.37 -1.64
N ALA A 163 20.87 20.75 -0.56
CA ALA A 163 21.84 19.66 -0.62
C ALA A 163 21.43 18.66 -1.71
N SER A 164 22.22 18.55 -2.78
CA SER A 164 21.93 17.67 -3.90
C SER A 164 21.94 16.24 -3.37
N TYR A 165 20.77 15.59 -3.40
CA TYR A 165 20.57 14.26 -2.84
C TYR A 165 19.98 13.32 -3.89
N ILE A 166 20.45 12.08 -3.88
CA ILE A 166 19.96 11.02 -4.77
C ILE A 166 19.22 10.01 -3.91
N ALA A 167 17.89 9.98 -4.02
CA ALA A 167 17.08 8.97 -3.37
C ALA A 167 17.10 7.69 -4.20
N VAL A 168 17.55 6.59 -3.59
CA VAL A 168 17.69 5.29 -4.27
C VAL A 168 16.73 4.28 -3.66
N HIS A 169 15.96 3.63 -4.53
CA HIS A 169 15.05 2.54 -4.14
C HIS A 169 15.36 1.28 -4.99
N PRO A 170 15.44 0.08 -4.39
CA PRO A 170 15.16 -0.24 -2.98
C PRO A 170 16.30 0.09 -2.00
N GLY A 171 17.50 0.44 -2.48
CA GLY A 171 18.69 0.57 -1.62
C GLY A 171 19.36 -0.78 -1.43
N ASP A 172 19.37 -1.32 -0.21
CA ASP A 172 19.83 -2.68 0.04
C ASP A 172 18.84 -3.72 -0.49
N ALA A 173 19.36 -4.82 -1.06
CA ALA A 173 18.50 -5.85 -1.64
C ALA A 173 19.08 -7.27 -1.42
N LEU A 174 18.17 -8.23 -1.22
CA LEU A 174 18.46 -9.65 -1.19
C LEU A 174 17.60 -10.31 -2.28
N LEU A 175 18.23 -10.98 -3.25
CA LEU A 175 17.54 -11.58 -4.40
C LEU A 175 18.21 -12.87 -4.89
N PHE A 176 17.49 -13.62 -5.73
CA PHE A 176 18.01 -14.83 -6.36
C PHE A 176 18.81 -14.53 -7.65
N GLU A 177 19.80 -15.36 -7.99
CA GLU A 177 20.74 -15.19 -9.13
C GLU A 177 20.12 -14.99 -10.53
N ASP A 178 18.84 -15.29 -10.71
CA ASP A 178 18.07 -15.13 -11.96
C ASP A 178 17.13 -13.92 -11.95
N SER A 179 17.08 -13.19 -10.84
CA SER A 179 16.19 -12.06 -10.65
C SER A 179 16.79 -10.81 -11.28
N THR A 180 15.97 -10.06 -12.02
CA THR A 180 16.38 -8.75 -12.54
C THR A 180 16.05 -7.68 -11.51
N LEU A 181 17.08 -7.05 -10.93
CA LEU A 181 16.90 -5.94 -10.00
C LEU A 181 16.69 -4.65 -10.79
N VAL A 182 15.62 -3.92 -10.48
CA VAL A 182 15.36 -2.58 -11.03
C VAL A 182 15.62 -1.56 -9.94
N VAL A 183 16.75 -0.87 -10.03
CA VAL A 183 17.09 0.23 -9.13
C VAL A 183 16.55 1.52 -9.70
N ARG A 184 15.86 2.31 -8.87
CA ARG A 184 15.33 3.63 -9.23
C ARG A 184 16.10 4.70 -8.48
N ALA A 185 16.52 5.73 -9.20
CA ALA A 185 17.20 6.90 -8.66
C ALA A 185 16.36 8.14 -8.93
N GLU A 186 15.96 8.82 -7.87
CA GLU A 186 15.28 10.11 -7.92
C GLU A 186 16.25 11.23 -7.52
N LEU A 187 16.41 12.20 -8.41
CA LEU A 187 17.32 13.33 -8.25
C LEU A 187 16.60 14.50 -7.56
N LEU A 188 17.02 14.82 -6.33
CA LEU A 188 16.52 15.95 -5.56
C LEU A 188 17.59 17.04 -5.52
N GLY A 189 17.46 18.06 -6.37
CA GLY A 189 18.44 19.14 -6.50
C GLY A 189 19.71 18.78 -7.30
N ALA A 190 19.97 17.49 -7.52
CA ALA A 190 21.10 17.00 -8.32
C ALA A 190 20.89 17.19 -9.83
N SER A 191 21.96 17.54 -10.54
CA SER A 191 21.99 17.80 -11.98
C SER A 191 22.79 16.74 -12.75
N GLY A 192 22.45 16.52 -14.02
CA GLY A 192 23.14 15.57 -14.89
C GLY A 192 22.46 14.19 -15.00
N THR A 193 23.11 13.28 -15.71
CA THR A 193 22.65 11.89 -15.88
C THR A 193 23.27 11.00 -14.79
N PRO A 194 22.45 10.31 -13.97
CA PRO A 194 23.00 9.47 -12.92
C PRO A 194 23.67 8.23 -13.52
N LYS A 195 24.85 7.93 -13.00
CA LYS A 195 25.65 6.75 -13.34
C LYS A 195 25.67 5.82 -12.14
N LEU A 196 25.30 4.56 -12.35
CA LEU A 196 25.41 3.52 -11.33
C LEU A 196 26.79 2.89 -11.42
N ASN A 197 27.52 2.91 -10.31
CA ASN A 197 28.81 2.26 -10.17
C ASN A 197 28.67 1.01 -9.29
N LEU A 198 28.96 -0.14 -9.87
CA LEU A 198 28.86 -1.46 -9.24
C LEU A 198 30.28 -2.05 -9.07
N ASP A 199 30.62 -2.39 -7.83
CA ASP A 199 31.91 -2.99 -7.41
C ASP A 199 33.16 -2.25 -7.91
N GLY A 200 33.03 -0.95 -8.24
CA GLY A 200 34.12 -0.13 -8.78
C GLY A 200 34.55 -0.47 -10.21
N LYS A 201 33.86 -1.40 -10.88
CA LYS A 201 34.25 -1.91 -12.20
C LYS A 201 33.23 -1.60 -13.29
N LEU A 202 31.93 -1.71 -12.98
CA LEU A 202 30.86 -1.54 -13.95
C LEU A 202 30.21 -0.16 -13.75
N ARG A 203 30.17 0.63 -14.82
CA ARG A 203 29.44 1.91 -14.87
C ARG A 203 28.30 1.81 -15.86
N LEU A 204 27.08 2.02 -15.39
CA LEU A 204 25.87 2.01 -16.22
C LEU A 204 25.21 3.38 -16.17
N GLU A 205 24.79 3.89 -17.32
CA GLU A 205 24.03 5.14 -17.39
C GLU A 205 22.54 4.87 -17.17
N GLY A 206 21.88 5.77 -16.43
CA GLY A 206 20.48 5.63 -16.07
C GLY A 206 19.54 5.86 -17.25
N GLN A 207 18.56 4.97 -17.43
CA GLN A 207 17.49 5.18 -18.39
C GLN A 207 16.45 6.13 -17.78
N LYS A 208 16.23 7.28 -18.41
CA LYS A 208 15.28 8.29 -17.94
C LYS A 208 13.84 7.76 -18.04
N VAL A 209 13.15 7.72 -16.90
CA VAL A 209 11.74 7.26 -16.80
C VAL A 209 10.79 8.45 -16.79
N ARG A 210 11.09 9.46 -15.95
CA ARG A 210 10.33 10.71 -15.81
C ARG A 210 11.29 11.86 -15.48
N ARG A 211 10.75 13.07 -15.30
CA ARG A 211 11.53 14.20 -14.79
C ARG A 211 12.17 13.80 -13.46
N ASN A 212 13.49 13.92 -13.37
CA ASN A 212 14.31 13.57 -12.21
C ASN A 212 14.28 12.10 -11.76
N LEU A 213 13.66 11.18 -12.51
CA LEU A 213 13.59 9.76 -12.16
C LEU A 213 14.25 8.89 -13.24
N TYR A 214 15.23 8.10 -12.81
CA TYR A 214 16.01 7.21 -13.65
C TYR A 214 15.92 5.77 -13.16
N SER A 215 16.11 4.82 -14.06
CA SER A 215 16.11 3.39 -13.74
C SER A 215 17.33 2.66 -14.29
N PHE A 216 17.78 1.68 -13.52
CA PHE A 216 18.89 0.78 -13.85
C PHE A 216 18.39 -0.65 -13.72
N LYS A 217 18.61 -1.46 -14.76
CA LYS A 217 18.28 -2.89 -14.74
C LYS A 217 19.58 -3.68 -14.57
N LEU A 218 19.67 -4.44 -13.48
CA LEU A 218 20.84 -5.21 -13.12
C LEU A 218 20.52 -6.70 -13.14
N ARG A 219 21.41 -7.48 -13.75
CA ARG A 219 21.50 -8.94 -13.61
C ARG A 219 22.88 -9.23 -13.06
N LEU A 220 22.93 -9.89 -11.90
CA LEU A 220 24.12 -10.04 -11.10
C LEU A 220 24.38 -11.51 -10.84
N GLU A 221 25.65 -11.88 -10.81
CA GLU A 221 26.09 -13.23 -10.43
C GLU A 221 25.93 -13.44 -8.92
N PRO A 222 25.95 -14.69 -8.41
CA PRO A 222 25.90 -14.96 -6.98
C PRO A 222 27.06 -14.33 -6.20
N GLY A 223 26.75 -13.55 -5.18
CA GLY A 223 27.75 -12.84 -4.39
C GLY A 223 27.19 -11.62 -3.68
N LEU A 224 28.02 -11.02 -2.82
CA LEU A 224 27.74 -9.72 -2.22
C LEU A 224 28.33 -8.62 -3.10
N HIS A 225 27.46 -7.81 -3.68
CA HIS A 225 27.81 -6.67 -4.52
C HIS A 225 27.57 -5.36 -3.79
N ARG A 226 28.37 -4.34 -4.08
CA ARG A 226 28.19 -2.98 -3.55
C ARG A 226 28.00 -2.01 -4.68
N TYR A 227 27.01 -1.13 -4.56
CA TYR A 227 26.74 -0.13 -5.58
C TYR A 227 26.42 1.23 -4.97
N HIS A 228 26.67 2.28 -5.74
CA HIS A 228 26.21 3.63 -5.47
C HIS A 228 25.92 4.32 -6.80
N ILE A 229 25.17 5.41 -6.73
CA ILE A 229 24.78 6.20 -7.88
C ILE A 229 25.43 7.57 -7.74
N GLU A 230 26.10 8.01 -8.80
CA GLU A 230 26.81 9.29 -8.87
C GLU A 230 26.24 10.15 -10.00
N THR A 231 26.08 11.45 -9.74
CA THR A 231 25.84 12.49 -10.75
C THR A 231 27.08 13.40 -10.81
N GLU A 232 27.01 14.50 -11.56
CA GLU A 232 28.10 15.48 -11.62
C GLU A 232 28.34 16.18 -10.27
N ASP A 233 27.27 16.34 -9.48
CA ASP A 233 27.21 17.18 -8.29
C ASP A 233 26.78 16.44 -7.01
N ALA A 234 26.41 15.15 -7.08
CA ALA A 234 25.95 14.37 -5.93
C ALA A 234 26.36 12.89 -6.01
N ARG A 235 26.48 12.25 -4.84
CA ARG A 235 26.74 10.82 -4.70
C ARG A 235 25.80 10.22 -3.66
N SER A 236 25.14 9.12 -4.00
CA SER A 236 24.32 8.37 -3.04
C SER A 236 25.17 7.69 -1.98
N VAL A 237 24.54 7.24 -0.89
CA VAL A 237 25.17 6.26 0.00
C VAL A 237 25.47 4.97 -0.78
N THR A 238 26.41 4.17 -0.25
CA THR A 238 26.72 2.86 -0.82
C THR A 238 25.76 1.83 -0.26
N TYR A 239 25.10 1.11 -1.16
CA TYR A 239 24.16 0.05 -0.85
C TYR A 239 24.77 -1.31 -1.18
N SER A 240 24.19 -2.35 -0.60
CA SER A 240 24.60 -3.74 -0.75
C SER A 240 23.51 -4.58 -1.42
N ILE A 241 23.92 -5.45 -2.34
CA ILE A 241 23.04 -6.42 -2.98
C ILE A 241 23.63 -7.80 -2.71
N ASP A 242 22.93 -8.60 -1.91
CA ASP A 242 23.28 -10.01 -1.66
C ASP A 242 22.50 -10.88 -2.65
N VAL A 243 23.22 -11.49 -3.58
CA VAL A 243 22.65 -12.36 -4.61
C VAL A 243 22.92 -13.80 -4.21
N VAL A 244 21.85 -14.55 -3.93
CA VAL A 244 21.95 -15.93 -3.49
C VAL A 244 21.54 -16.89 -4.60
N LYS A 245 22.20 -18.04 -4.68
CA LYS A 245 21.79 -19.07 -5.66
C LYS A 245 20.39 -19.59 -5.35
N ARG A 246 19.59 -19.85 -6.38
CA ARG A 246 18.22 -20.33 -6.18
C ARG A 246 18.25 -21.76 -5.62
N PRO A 247 17.45 -22.05 -4.58
CA PRO A 247 17.16 -23.42 -4.19
C PRO A 247 16.61 -24.23 -5.35
N TYR A 248 17.09 -25.46 -5.52
CA TYR A 248 16.50 -26.36 -6.49
C TYR A 248 16.61 -27.82 -6.03
N VAL A 249 15.67 -28.62 -6.51
CA VAL A 249 15.60 -30.06 -6.27
C VAL A 249 16.13 -30.79 -7.50
N LYS A 250 16.97 -31.81 -7.28
CA LYS A 250 17.57 -32.67 -8.31
C LYS A 250 17.28 -34.13 -8.04
N LYS A 251 17.23 -34.94 -9.11
CA LYS A 251 17.16 -36.40 -9.05
C LYS A 251 16.02 -36.90 -8.17
N THR A 252 14.84 -36.35 -8.39
CA THR A 252 13.66 -36.73 -7.64
C THR A 252 13.25 -38.15 -8.03
N VAL A 253 13.04 -39.01 -7.07
CA VAL A 253 12.55 -40.37 -7.24
C VAL A 253 11.32 -40.54 -6.37
N ALA A 254 10.21 -40.95 -6.97
CA ALA A 254 9.05 -41.42 -6.23
C ALA A 254 9.11 -42.94 -6.08
N VAL A 255 8.92 -43.42 -4.86
CA VAL A 255 8.71 -44.83 -4.55
C VAL A 255 7.27 -45.00 -4.11
N LEU A 256 6.50 -45.77 -4.86
CA LEU A 256 5.09 -46.05 -4.63
C LEU A 256 5.00 -47.40 -3.91
N ASP A 257 4.36 -47.38 -2.76
CA ASP A 257 4.08 -48.56 -1.93
C ASP A 257 2.56 -48.71 -1.86
N TYR A 258 2.03 -49.61 -2.69
CA TYR A 258 0.60 -49.81 -2.86
C TYR A 258 -0.01 -50.49 -1.62
N PRO A 259 -1.30 -50.28 -1.33
CA PRO A 259 -1.97 -50.99 -0.25
C PRO A 259 -1.90 -52.51 -0.42
N ASP A 260 -1.70 -53.26 0.66
CA ASP A 260 -1.50 -54.72 0.62
C ASP A 260 -2.63 -55.48 -0.13
N TYR A 261 -3.87 -54.97 -0.04
CA TYR A 261 -5.03 -55.61 -0.65
C TYR A 261 -5.00 -55.60 -2.19
N THR A 262 -4.23 -54.71 -2.83
CA THR A 262 -4.15 -54.62 -4.30
C THR A 262 -3.25 -55.70 -4.88
N GLY A 263 -2.39 -56.34 -4.06
CA GLY A 263 -1.39 -57.31 -4.53
C GLY A 263 -0.32 -56.71 -5.47
N MET A 264 -0.32 -55.40 -5.69
CA MET A 264 0.60 -54.73 -6.61
C MET A 264 2.01 -54.64 -6.01
N LYS A 265 3.03 -54.86 -6.84
CA LYS A 265 4.42 -54.66 -6.43
C LYS A 265 4.74 -53.17 -6.40
N GLY A 266 5.52 -52.76 -5.40
CA GLY A 266 5.97 -51.37 -5.32
C GLY A 266 6.71 -50.92 -6.57
N GLU A 267 6.47 -49.68 -6.98
CA GLU A 267 7.01 -49.08 -8.20
C GLU A 267 7.98 -47.95 -7.85
N LYS A 268 9.02 -47.77 -8.67
CA LYS A 268 9.96 -46.65 -8.56
C LYS A 268 9.93 -45.85 -9.85
N ILE A 269 9.60 -44.57 -9.74
CA ILE A 269 9.51 -43.64 -10.87
C ILE A 269 10.55 -42.53 -10.67
N GLU A 270 11.40 -42.35 -11.68
CA GLU A 270 12.43 -41.31 -11.70
C GLU A 270 11.88 -40.04 -12.36
N GLU A 271 12.17 -38.90 -11.75
CA GLU A 271 11.75 -37.56 -12.15
C GLU A 271 10.27 -37.45 -12.57
N PRO A 272 9.33 -37.89 -11.71
CA PRO A 272 7.92 -37.93 -12.08
C PRO A 272 7.37 -36.51 -12.26
N GLN A 273 6.65 -36.29 -13.36
CA GLN A 273 5.83 -35.09 -13.57
C GLN A 273 4.35 -35.35 -13.27
N TYR A 274 3.92 -36.60 -13.42
CA TYR A 274 2.56 -37.07 -13.15
C TYR A 274 2.66 -38.45 -12.48
N LEU A 275 1.85 -38.67 -11.45
CA LEU A 275 1.74 -39.94 -10.73
C LEU A 275 0.27 -40.29 -10.58
N MET A 276 -0.10 -41.46 -11.06
CA MET A 276 -1.42 -42.05 -10.87
C MET A 276 -1.25 -43.28 -10.00
N ALA A 277 -1.99 -43.36 -8.89
CA ALA A 277 -1.94 -44.50 -7.99
C ALA A 277 -3.27 -44.69 -7.26
N VAL A 278 -3.48 -45.90 -6.75
CA VAL A 278 -4.67 -46.25 -5.95
C VAL A 278 -4.71 -45.40 -4.67
N GLU A 279 -5.89 -44.94 -4.28
CA GLU A 279 -6.10 -44.28 -2.99
C GLU A 279 -5.54 -45.14 -1.84
N GLY A 280 -4.85 -44.51 -0.90
CA GLY A 280 -4.13 -45.18 0.19
C GLY A 280 -2.68 -45.56 -0.14
N THR A 281 -2.24 -45.41 -1.40
CA THR A 281 -0.83 -45.64 -1.77
C THR A 281 0.10 -44.73 -0.98
N ARG A 282 1.13 -45.32 -0.35
CA ARG A 282 2.15 -44.59 0.39
C ARG A 282 3.27 -44.16 -0.58
N ILE A 283 3.32 -42.87 -0.89
CA ILE A 283 4.31 -42.31 -1.81
C ILE A 283 5.48 -41.73 -1.03
N THR A 284 6.69 -42.18 -1.35
CA THR A 284 7.94 -41.65 -0.79
C THR A 284 8.78 -40.98 -1.85
N PHE A 285 8.87 -39.65 -1.79
CA PHE A 285 9.78 -38.85 -2.59
C PHE A 285 11.17 -38.79 -1.95
N ARG A 286 12.20 -39.05 -2.76
CA ARG A 286 13.61 -38.92 -2.40
C ARG A 286 14.31 -38.08 -3.43
N GLY A 287 15.28 -37.27 -3.02
CA GLY A 287 16.08 -36.50 -3.96
C GLY A 287 17.15 -35.68 -3.25
N GLU A 288 17.78 -34.80 -4.00
CA GLU A 288 18.79 -33.88 -3.50
C GLU A 288 18.25 -32.45 -3.58
N VAL A 289 18.38 -31.68 -2.51
CA VAL A 289 18.06 -30.26 -2.47
C VAL A 289 19.33 -29.47 -2.25
N LEU A 290 19.64 -28.61 -3.21
CA LEU A 290 20.80 -27.74 -3.16
C LEU A 290 20.35 -26.33 -2.84
N ASN A 291 21.27 -25.53 -2.27
CA ASN A 291 21.04 -24.11 -2.06
C ASN A 291 19.84 -23.76 -1.17
N ALA A 292 19.41 -24.64 -0.26
CA ALA A 292 18.26 -24.40 0.62
C ALA A 292 18.64 -24.51 2.10
N ASP A 293 18.10 -23.64 2.95
CA ASP A 293 18.20 -23.71 4.41
C ASP A 293 17.09 -24.60 4.98
N SER A 294 15.86 -24.47 4.44
CA SER A 294 14.74 -25.36 4.76
C SER A 294 13.91 -25.72 3.53
N LEU A 295 13.19 -26.85 3.60
CA LEU A 295 12.34 -27.36 2.53
C LEU A 295 11.00 -27.83 3.09
N PHE A 296 9.92 -27.46 2.40
CA PHE A 296 8.54 -27.86 2.69
C PHE A 296 7.93 -28.50 1.45
N ALA A 297 7.03 -29.46 1.66
CA ALA A 297 6.20 -30.03 0.63
C ALA A 297 4.78 -29.49 0.81
N GLU A 298 4.25 -28.89 -0.25
CA GLU A 298 2.84 -28.51 -0.38
C GLU A 298 2.16 -29.51 -1.30
N TYR A 299 1.15 -30.20 -0.80
CA TYR A 299 0.41 -31.25 -1.49
C TYR A 299 -1.07 -31.18 -1.09
N PRO A 300 -1.99 -31.98 -1.69
CA PRO A 300 -3.42 -31.91 -1.37
C PRO A 300 -3.74 -32.03 0.14
N GLY A 301 -2.97 -32.82 0.88
CA GLY A 301 -3.09 -32.96 2.34
C GLY A 301 -2.48 -31.80 3.17
N GLY A 302 -2.13 -30.68 2.54
CA GLY A 302 -1.61 -29.48 3.17
C GLY A 302 -0.10 -29.27 3.00
N ARG A 303 0.49 -28.48 3.90
CA ARG A 303 1.92 -28.16 3.90
C ARG A 303 2.64 -28.82 5.06
N ARG A 304 3.73 -29.55 4.78
CA ARG A 304 4.54 -30.22 5.80
C ARG A 304 6.04 -29.98 5.59
N PRO A 305 6.83 -29.88 6.67
CA PRO A 305 8.29 -29.79 6.56
C PRO A 305 8.86 -31.10 6.00
N VAL A 306 9.89 -31.00 5.18
CA VAL A 306 10.58 -32.16 4.60
C VAL A 306 11.82 -32.50 5.42
N LYS A 307 11.98 -33.77 5.78
CA LYS A 307 13.19 -34.24 6.48
C LYS A 307 14.39 -34.18 5.54
N ARG A 308 15.49 -33.58 6.00
CA ARG A 308 16.73 -33.40 5.25
C ARG A 308 17.93 -33.98 6.00
N GLY A 309 18.90 -34.51 5.26
CA GLY A 309 20.20 -34.96 5.78
C GLY A 309 21.25 -34.95 4.67
N SER A 310 22.40 -34.31 4.91
CA SER A 310 23.52 -34.23 3.96
C SER A 310 23.13 -33.81 2.53
N GLY A 311 22.23 -32.82 2.39
CA GLY A 311 21.75 -32.35 1.08
C GLY A 311 20.69 -33.25 0.41
N ARG A 312 20.39 -34.42 0.97
CA ARG A 312 19.29 -35.28 0.53
C ARG A 312 18.03 -34.98 1.32
N PHE A 313 16.88 -35.26 0.71
CA PHE A 313 15.58 -35.14 1.35
C PHE A 313 14.76 -36.42 1.19
N LYS A 314 13.87 -36.65 2.16
CA LYS A 314 12.85 -37.69 2.12
C LYS A 314 11.52 -37.10 2.56
N PHE A 315 10.51 -37.25 1.72
CA PHE A 315 9.14 -36.85 2.02
C PHE A 315 8.21 -38.04 1.76
N THR A 316 7.42 -38.42 2.76
CA THR A 316 6.47 -39.54 2.65
C THR A 316 5.09 -39.05 3.03
N PHE A 317 4.10 -39.39 2.21
CA PHE A 317 2.69 -39.14 2.48
C PHE A 317 1.84 -40.29 1.90
N GLU A 318 0.57 -40.30 2.28
CA GLU A 318 -0.43 -41.24 1.78
C GLU A 318 -1.33 -40.49 0.79
N LEU A 319 -1.52 -41.06 -0.40
CA LEU A 319 -2.33 -40.46 -1.44
C LEU A 319 -3.81 -40.67 -1.11
N LYS A 320 -4.53 -39.59 -0.79
CA LYS A 320 -5.96 -39.62 -0.51
C LYS A 320 -6.79 -38.99 -1.62
N GLU A 321 -6.25 -37.94 -2.21
CA GLU A 321 -6.93 -37.13 -3.22
C GLU A 321 -5.91 -36.67 -4.26
N GLY A 322 -6.40 -36.45 -5.47
CA GLY A 322 -5.61 -35.86 -6.55
C GLY A 322 -5.24 -34.40 -6.30
N GLY A 323 -4.24 -33.91 -7.02
CA GLY A 323 -3.84 -32.51 -7.03
C GLY A 323 -2.37 -32.34 -7.37
N LYS A 324 -1.68 -31.42 -6.67
CA LYS A 324 -0.33 -31.00 -7.06
C LYS A 324 0.62 -31.00 -5.87
N LEU A 325 1.76 -31.68 -6.02
CA LEU A 325 2.89 -31.63 -5.10
C LEU A 325 3.92 -30.60 -5.58
N ARG A 326 4.30 -29.69 -4.69
CA ARG A 326 5.32 -28.66 -4.93
C ARG A 326 6.27 -28.56 -3.77
N PHE A 327 7.55 -28.35 -4.07
CA PHE A 327 8.58 -28.16 -3.06
C PHE A 327 8.85 -26.67 -2.85
N LEU A 328 8.51 -26.16 -1.67
CA LEU A 328 8.79 -24.79 -1.25
C LEU A 328 10.10 -24.75 -0.46
N ALA A 329 11.08 -24.03 -0.95
CA ALA A 329 12.39 -23.88 -0.33
C ALA A 329 12.60 -22.47 0.22
N PHE A 330 13.40 -22.36 1.28
CA PHE A 330 13.83 -21.10 1.84
C PHE A 330 15.36 -20.99 1.84
N ARG A 331 15.86 -19.78 1.61
CA ARG A 331 17.29 -19.44 1.69
C ARG A 331 17.47 -18.00 2.16
N LYS A 332 18.22 -17.77 3.24
CA LYS A 332 18.46 -16.45 3.86
C LYS A 332 17.17 -15.63 4.05
N GLY A 333 16.04 -16.28 4.39
CA GLY A 333 14.74 -15.62 4.55
C GLY A 333 13.95 -15.39 3.25
N LEU A 334 14.56 -15.55 2.08
CA LEU A 334 13.81 -15.62 0.82
C LEU A 334 13.13 -16.98 0.67
N ARG A 335 11.99 -17.01 -0.03
CA ARG A 335 11.24 -18.23 -0.36
C ARG A 335 11.06 -18.38 -1.86
N THR A 336 11.08 -19.62 -2.34
CA THR A 336 10.77 -19.96 -3.73
C THR A 336 10.25 -21.37 -3.85
N TYR A 337 9.34 -21.60 -4.80
CA TYR A 337 9.06 -22.93 -5.28
C TYR A 337 10.25 -23.45 -6.10
N CYS A 338 10.61 -24.70 -5.88
CA CYS A 338 11.53 -25.42 -6.75
C CYS A 338 10.79 -25.80 -8.04
N ALA A 339 11.50 -25.86 -9.16
CA ALA A 339 10.94 -26.41 -10.40
C ALA A 339 10.66 -27.92 -10.26
N GLY A 340 9.80 -28.44 -11.14
CA GLY A 340 9.42 -29.85 -11.15
C GLY A 340 8.21 -30.14 -10.27
N ASP A 341 7.11 -29.45 -10.54
CA ASP A 341 5.84 -29.77 -9.90
C ASP A 341 5.38 -31.17 -10.33
N VAL A 342 4.81 -31.93 -9.39
CA VAL A 342 4.30 -33.28 -9.66
C VAL A 342 2.79 -33.28 -9.52
N PHE A 343 2.10 -33.66 -10.59
CA PHE A 343 0.66 -33.87 -10.58
C PHE A 343 0.35 -35.26 -10.00
N LEU A 344 -0.61 -35.32 -9.11
CA LEU A 344 -1.02 -36.53 -8.40
C LEU A 344 -2.45 -36.84 -8.80
N ASP A 345 -2.72 -38.10 -9.11
CA ASP A 345 -4.05 -38.60 -9.40
C ASP A 345 -4.35 -39.84 -8.54
N ALA A 346 -5.46 -39.78 -7.82
CA ALA A 346 -5.87 -40.80 -6.86
C ALA A 346 -7.02 -41.60 -7.46
N VAL A 347 -6.73 -42.84 -7.84
CA VAL A 347 -7.72 -43.78 -8.37
C VAL A 347 -8.45 -44.37 -7.18
N LYS A 348 -9.76 -44.13 -7.11
CA LYS A 348 -10.60 -44.73 -6.08
C LYS A 348 -10.86 -46.18 -6.44
N ASP A 349 -10.85 -46.99 -5.41
CA ASP A 349 -11.14 -48.41 -5.42
C ASP A 349 -12.65 -48.61 -5.27
N GLU A 350 -13.24 -49.40 -6.17
CA GLU A 350 -14.69 -49.59 -6.25
C GLU A 350 -15.11 -50.83 -5.46
N PRO A 351 -16.32 -50.86 -4.87
CA PRO A 351 -16.83 -52.08 -4.26
C PRO A 351 -17.08 -53.16 -5.34
N PRO A 352 -17.09 -54.45 -4.96
CA PRO A 352 -17.26 -55.53 -5.92
C PRO A 352 -18.63 -55.45 -6.60
N TYR A 353 -18.70 -55.86 -7.86
CA TYR A 353 -19.97 -56.09 -8.55
C TYR A 353 -20.49 -57.50 -8.24
N VAL A 354 -21.78 -57.61 -7.97
CA VAL A 354 -22.41 -58.87 -7.55
C VAL A 354 -23.75 -59.05 -8.26
N ALA A 355 -23.97 -60.21 -8.86
CA ALA A 355 -25.22 -60.55 -9.52
C ALA A 355 -25.62 -62.02 -9.29
N ILE A 356 -26.92 -62.27 -9.21
CA ILE A 356 -27.48 -63.61 -9.36
C ILE A 356 -27.80 -63.77 -10.85
N LEU A 357 -27.08 -64.67 -11.51
CA LEU A 357 -27.28 -64.93 -12.94
C LEU A 357 -28.51 -65.79 -13.17
N GLU A 358 -28.68 -66.82 -12.34
CA GLU A 358 -29.81 -67.76 -12.36
C GLU A 358 -30.14 -68.24 -10.94
N PRO A 359 -31.42 -68.40 -10.59
CA PRO A 359 -32.60 -67.88 -11.31
C PRO A 359 -32.68 -66.34 -11.24
N ARG A 360 -33.46 -65.73 -12.14
CA ARG A 360 -33.62 -64.26 -12.20
C ARG A 360 -35.01 -63.84 -11.73
N GLY A 361 -35.08 -62.76 -10.95
CA GLY A 361 -36.33 -62.17 -10.51
C GLY A 361 -37.02 -63.04 -9.46
N GLU A 362 -38.05 -63.78 -9.88
CA GLU A 362 -38.85 -64.63 -9.01
C GLU A 362 -38.68 -66.11 -9.39
N PHE A 363 -38.58 -66.97 -8.39
CA PHE A 363 -38.45 -68.41 -8.54
C PHE A 363 -39.52 -69.12 -7.70
N ASN A 364 -40.35 -69.93 -8.36
CA ASN A 364 -41.32 -70.79 -7.68
C ASN A 364 -40.58 -72.01 -7.08
N LEU A 365 -40.67 -72.18 -5.76
CA LEU A 365 -40.03 -73.27 -5.04
C LEU A 365 -40.77 -74.59 -5.31
N GLY A 366 -40.05 -75.58 -5.84
CA GLY A 366 -40.57 -76.92 -6.09
C GLY A 366 -40.63 -77.79 -4.83
N GLU A 367 -41.20 -79.00 -4.97
CA GLU A 367 -41.37 -79.96 -3.88
C GLU A 367 -40.07 -80.44 -3.24
N ASP A 368 -38.95 -80.40 -3.99
CA ASP A 368 -37.63 -80.77 -3.48
C ASP A 368 -37.00 -79.69 -2.60
N MET A 369 -37.66 -78.53 -2.46
CA MET A 369 -37.29 -77.39 -1.61
C MET A 369 -35.87 -76.90 -1.87
N ARG A 370 -35.39 -77.05 -3.10
CA ARG A 370 -34.03 -76.71 -3.51
C ARG A 370 -34.03 -75.69 -4.62
N VAL A 371 -33.16 -74.69 -4.49
CA VAL A 371 -32.96 -73.67 -5.53
C VAL A 371 -31.51 -73.73 -5.99
N PRO A 372 -31.25 -74.10 -7.25
CA PRO A 372 -29.92 -73.98 -7.82
C PRO A 372 -29.62 -72.49 -8.08
N ILE A 373 -28.64 -71.94 -7.38
CA ILE A 373 -28.27 -70.52 -7.49
C ILE A 373 -26.92 -70.43 -8.18
N MET A 374 -26.84 -69.63 -9.24
CA MET A 374 -25.61 -69.26 -9.93
C MET A 374 -25.33 -67.77 -9.69
N GLY A 375 -24.25 -67.50 -8.96
CA GLY A 375 -23.77 -66.15 -8.66
C GLY A 375 -22.59 -65.74 -9.53
N TYR A 376 -22.47 -64.44 -9.74
CA TYR A 376 -21.36 -63.77 -10.41
C TYR A 376 -20.81 -62.67 -9.52
N LEU A 377 -19.49 -62.66 -9.34
CA LEU A 377 -18.76 -61.58 -8.67
C LEU A 377 -17.61 -61.11 -9.55
N GLU A 378 -17.35 -59.81 -9.52
CA GLU A 378 -16.24 -59.15 -10.20
C GLU A 378 -15.70 -57.99 -9.35
N ASP A 379 -14.39 -57.82 -9.31
CA ASP A 379 -13.69 -56.79 -8.53
C ASP A 379 -12.35 -56.43 -9.19
N ASP A 380 -11.91 -55.18 -9.01
CA ASP A 380 -10.70 -54.64 -9.64
C ASP A 380 -9.40 -55.09 -8.94
N PHE A 381 -9.43 -55.32 -7.63
CA PHE A 381 -8.27 -55.73 -6.82
C PHE A 381 -8.38 -57.13 -6.22
N GLY A 382 -9.55 -57.75 -6.33
CA GLY A 382 -9.79 -59.16 -6.12
C GLY A 382 -10.78 -59.45 -5.00
N LEU A 383 -11.45 -60.57 -5.14
CA LEU A 383 -12.49 -61.07 -4.26
C LEU A 383 -11.90 -61.81 -3.05
N LYS A 384 -12.59 -61.69 -1.91
CA LYS A 384 -12.27 -62.39 -0.65
C LYS A 384 -13.31 -63.44 -0.30
N GLU A 385 -14.59 -63.09 -0.37
CA GLU A 385 -15.67 -63.96 0.07
C GLU A 385 -16.98 -63.63 -0.66
N ALA A 386 -17.73 -64.67 -1.03
CA ALA A 386 -19.12 -64.57 -1.44
C ALA A 386 -19.99 -65.20 -0.33
N ARG A 387 -20.99 -64.46 0.13
CA ARG A 387 -21.93 -64.90 1.17
C ARG A 387 -23.35 -64.98 0.63
N GLY A 388 -24.06 -66.03 1.02
CA GLY A 388 -25.50 -66.10 0.85
C GLY A 388 -26.21 -65.44 2.03
N ILE A 389 -27.22 -64.63 1.74
CA ILE A 389 -28.10 -64.02 2.74
C ILE A 389 -29.52 -64.41 2.40
N ARG A 390 -30.17 -65.17 3.29
CA ARG A 390 -31.60 -65.50 3.19
C ARG A 390 -32.36 -64.74 4.26
N ILE A 391 -33.42 -64.06 3.86
CA ILE A 391 -34.35 -63.36 4.74
C ILE A 391 -35.73 -64.02 4.60
N PHE A 392 -36.31 -64.42 5.72
CA PHE A 392 -37.69 -64.91 5.80
C PHE A 392 -38.32 -64.41 7.10
N GLU A 393 -39.42 -63.66 6.98
CA GLU A 393 -40.05 -62.93 8.10
C GLU A 393 -39.05 -62.11 8.93
N LYS A 394 -38.69 -62.57 10.15
CA LYS A 394 -37.72 -61.95 11.06
C LYS A 394 -36.41 -62.75 11.18
N ASP A 395 -36.31 -63.88 10.48
CA ASP A 395 -35.12 -64.70 10.46
C ASP A 395 -34.18 -64.27 9.32
N THR A 396 -32.90 -64.14 9.62
CA THR A 396 -31.87 -63.81 8.64
C THR A 396 -30.71 -64.78 8.80
N LEU A 397 -30.53 -65.63 7.80
CA LEU A 397 -29.42 -66.57 7.73
C LEU A 397 -28.32 -65.97 6.85
N ARG A 398 -27.10 -65.90 7.37
CA ARG A 398 -25.89 -65.56 6.61
C ARG A 398 -24.92 -66.72 6.65
N PHE A 399 -24.41 -67.12 5.49
CA PHE A 399 -23.42 -68.19 5.38
C PHE A 399 -22.42 -67.89 4.26
N THR A 400 -21.23 -68.46 4.36
CA THR A 400 -20.22 -68.36 3.31
C THR A 400 -20.58 -69.32 2.17
N ALA A 401 -20.89 -68.78 0.99
CA ALA A 401 -21.16 -69.57 -0.20
C ALA A 401 -19.85 -69.99 -0.89
N LYS A 402 -18.87 -69.08 -0.95
CA LYS A 402 -17.52 -69.37 -1.47
C LYS A 402 -16.49 -68.45 -0.83
N SER A 403 -15.28 -68.96 -0.62
CA SER A 403 -14.13 -68.15 -0.17
C SER A 403 -13.03 -68.22 -1.21
N TYR A 404 -12.42 -67.06 -1.48
CA TYR A 404 -11.38 -66.91 -2.49
C TYR A 404 -10.02 -66.81 -1.82
N LYS A 405 -9.06 -67.61 -2.33
CA LYS A 405 -7.66 -67.53 -1.91
C LYS A 405 -6.86 -66.95 -3.08
N GLY A 406 -6.17 -65.83 -2.85
CA GLY A 406 -5.26 -65.23 -3.82
C GLY A 406 -5.86 -64.18 -4.76
N GLY A 407 -6.92 -63.48 -4.36
CA GLY A 407 -7.40 -62.28 -5.06
C GLY A 407 -7.98 -62.55 -6.45
N ALA A 408 -8.93 -63.49 -6.56
CA ALA A 408 -9.62 -63.74 -7.83
C ALA A 408 -10.37 -62.48 -8.26
N LEU A 409 -10.10 -61.94 -9.46
CA LEU A 409 -10.75 -60.73 -9.96
C LEU A 409 -12.20 -60.96 -10.39
N LEU A 410 -12.53 -62.19 -10.77
CA LEU A 410 -13.84 -62.56 -11.28
C LEU A 410 -14.11 -64.03 -10.97
N ASP A 411 -15.36 -64.34 -10.65
CA ASP A 411 -15.81 -65.71 -10.49
C ASP A 411 -17.30 -65.87 -10.76
N THR A 412 -17.63 -66.96 -11.47
CA THR A 412 -18.99 -67.49 -11.56
C THR A 412 -19.04 -68.79 -10.79
N PHE A 413 -19.92 -68.89 -9.79
CA PHE A 413 -20.07 -70.07 -8.96
C PHE A 413 -21.52 -70.48 -8.85
N SER A 414 -21.74 -71.76 -8.57
CA SER A 414 -23.07 -72.30 -8.33
C SER A 414 -23.11 -73.11 -7.05
N PHE A 415 -24.26 -73.08 -6.38
CA PHE A 415 -24.56 -73.93 -5.23
C PHE A 415 -26.07 -74.17 -5.18
N ILE A 416 -26.48 -75.17 -4.41
CA ILE A 416 -27.89 -75.46 -4.18
C ILE A 416 -28.25 -74.95 -2.80
N MET A 417 -29.23 -74.05 -2.74
CA MET A 417 -29.81 -73.59 -1.48
C MET A 417 -30.95 -74.51 -1.07
N ASP A 418 -30.84 -75.07 0.14
CA ASP A 418 -31.81 -76.01 0.70
C ASP A 418 -32.72 -75.29 1.72
N PHE A 419 -34.03 -75.31 1.44
CA PHE A 419 -35.07 -74.70 2.25
C PHE A 419 -35.87 -75.72 3.08
N SER A 420 -35.55 -77.02 3.02
CA SER A 420 -36.29 -78.09 3.72
C SER A 420 -36.27 -77.96 5.25
N ARG A 421 -35.36 -77.16 5.81
CA ARG A 421 -35.27 -76.91 7.27
C ARG A 421 -36.19 -75.78 7.75
N LEU A 422 -36.88 -75.10 6.84
CA LEU A 422 -37.86 -74.08 7.17
C LEU A 422 -39.27 -74.66 7.18
N LEU A 423 -40.10 -74.14 8.09
CA LEU A 423 -41.53 -74.42 8.11
C LEU A 423 -42.22 -73.41 7.19
N LEU A 424 -42.19 -73.68 5.89
CA LEU A 424 -42.81 -72.83 4.87
C LEU A 424 -44.26 -73.26 4.60
N LEU A 425 -45.14 -72.27 4.46
CA LEU A 425 -46.54 -72.41 4.08
C LEU A 425 -46.75 -72.01 2.62
N PRO A 426 -47.78 -72.57 1.95
CA PRO A 426 -48.18 -72.13 0.61
C PRO A 426 -48.46 -70.62 0.56
N GLY A 427 -47.84 -69.93 -0.39
CA GLY A 427 -47.92 -68.47 -0.53
C GLY A 427 -46.82 -67.69 0.22
N ASP A 428 -45.93 -68.34 0.96
CA ASP A 428 -44.79 -67.68 1.59
C ASP A 428 -43.78 -67.16 0.55
N GLU A 429 -43.16 -66.02 0.86
CA GLU A 429 -42.11 -65.41 0.04
C GLU A 429 -40.82 -65.23 0.86
N LEU A 430 -39.70 -65.53 0.24
CA LEU A 430 -38.36 -65.38 0.80
C LEU A 430 -37.51 -64.49 -0.11
N GLU A 431 -36.67 -63.67 0.51
CA GLU A 431 -35.67 -62.90 -0.22
C GLU A 431 -34.29 -63.56 -0.07
N PHE A 432 -33.60 -63.72 -1.19
CA PHE A 432 -32.25 -64.21 -1.23
C PHE A 432 -31.32 -63.19 -1.92
N TYR A 433 -30.18 -62.95 -1.29
CA TYR A 433 -29.13 -62.08 -1.80
C TYR A 433 -27.78 -62.80 -1.79
N ILE A 434 -26.91 -62.38 -2.70
CA ILE A 434 -25.47 -62.65 -2.61
C ILE A 434 -24.79 -61.37 -2.13
N GLU A 435 -24.01 -61.45 -1.06
CA GLU A 435 -23.10 -60.40 -0.60
C GLU A 435 -21.68 -60.74 -1.08
N GLY A 436 -21.11 -59.88 -1.91
CA GLY A 436 -19.71 -59.96 -2.31
C GLY A 436 -18.84 -59.12 -1.39
N ILE A 437 -17.68 -59.65 -1.02
CA ILE A 437 -16.68 -58.97 -0.19
C ILE A 437 -15.35 -59.00 -0.93
N ASP A 438 -14.78 -57.83 -1.17
CA ASP A 438 -13.48 -57.67 -1.82
C ASP A 438 -12.30 -57.90 -0.85
N SER A 439 -11.08 -57.76 -1.35
CA SER A 439 -9.84 -57.93 -0.59
C SER A 439 -9.61 -56.82 0.45
N LYS A 440 -10.16 -55.62 0.24
CA LYS A 440 -10.12 -54.50 1.19
C LYS A 440 -11.17 -54.63 2.30
N GLY A 441 -12.20 -55.44 2.09
CA GLY A 441 -13.38 -55.59 2.95
C GLY A 441 -14.58 -54.71 2.58
N GLN A 442 -14.59 -54.06 1.41
CA GLN A 442 -15.81 -53.43 0.89
C GLN A 442 -16.82 -54.51 0.51
N LYS A 443 -18.08 -54.10 0.51
CA LYS A 443 -19.20 -55.03 0.35
C LYS A 443 -20.20 -54.50 -0.64
N ALA A 444 -20.80 -55.41 -1.40
CA ALA A 444 -21.93 -55.13 -2.27
C ALA A 444 -22.93 -56.27 -2.22
N LEU A 445 -24.19 -55.95 -2.48
CA LEU A 445 -25.29 -56.90 -2.55
C LEU A 445 -25.76 -57.03 -3.99
N SER A 446 -26.15 -58.23 -4.37
CA SER A 446 -26.91 -58.45 -5.60
C SER A 446 -28.31 -57.83 -5.50
N SER A 447 -28.99 -57.70 -6.64
CA SER A 447 -30.45 -57.62 -6.63
C SER A 447 -31.06 -58.83 -5.90
N PRO A 448 -32.23 -58.67 -5.24
CA PRO A 448 -32.90 -59.79 -4.59
C PRO A 448 -33.37 -60.82 -5.61
N LEU A 449 -33.20 -62.09 -5.25
CA LEU A 449 -33.96 -63.20 -5.81
C LEU A 449 -35.15 -63.46 -4.88
N ILE A 450 -36.36 -63.35 -5.41
CA ILE A 450 -37.59 -63.67 -4.68
C ILE A 450 -37.88 -65.15 -4.88
N ILE A 451 -38.01 -65.89 -3.80
CA ILE A 451 -38.35 -67.32 -3.82
C ILE A 451 -39.73 -67.45 -3.23
N ARG A 452 -40.70 -67.85 -4.04
CA ARG A 452 -42.10 -67.96 -3.65
C ARG A 452 -42.51 -69.43 -3.54
N VAL A 453 -43.21 -69.76 -2.46
CA VAL A 453 -43.87 -71.05 -2.33
C VAL A 453 -45.21 -70.96 -3.07
N PRO A 454 -45.46 -71.82 -4.07
CA PRO A 454 -46.73 -71.82 -4.80
C PRO A 454 -47.92 -71.89 -3.85
N THR A 455 -49.01 -71.18 -4.19
CA THR A 455 -50.23 -71.24 -3.39
C THR A 455 -50.90 -72.62 -3.55
N MET A 456 -51.78 -72.99 -2.61
CA MET A 456 -52.54 -74.24 -2.73
C MET A 456 -53.31 -74.31 -4.07
N GLU A 457 -53.88 -73.20 -4.52
CA GLU A 457 -54.60 -73.10 -5.79
C GLU A 457 -53.68 -73.39 -6.98
N GLU A 458 -52.46 -72.82 -6.98
CA GLU A 458 -51.46 -73.05 -8.02
C GLU A 458 -50.99 -74.51 -8.05
N ILE A 459 -50.75 -75.11 -6.88
CA ILE A 459 -50.33 -76.52 -6.76
C ILE A 459 -51.42 -77.45 -7.32
N TYR A 460 -52.70 -77.25 -6.95
CA TYR A 460 -53.81 -78.06 -7.47
C TYR A 460 -53.97 -77.90 -8.98
N ALA A 461 -53.87 -76.66 -9.49
CA ALA A 461 -53.97 -76.39 -10.92
C ALA A 461 -52.84 -77.04 -11.73
N GLU A 462 -51.63 -77.11 -11.18
CA GLU A 462 -50.49 -77.78 -11.82
C GLU A 462 -50.65 -79.30 -11.82
N ALA A 463 -51.14 -79.89 -10.73
CA ALA A 463 -51.44 -81.33 -10.62
C ALA A 463 -52.55 -81.78 -11.60
N GLU A 464 -53.62 -80.97 -11.75
CA GLU A 464 -54.68 -81.24 -12.74
C GLU A 464 -54.15 -81.18 -14.18
N ARG A 465 -53.29 -80.20 -14.50
CA ARG A 465 -52.67 -80.08 -15.83
C ARG A 465 -51.73 -81.25 -16.13
N ALA A 466 -50.93 -81.69 -15.17
CA ALA A 466 -50.03 -82.83 -15.32
C ALA A 466 -50.81 -84.13 -15.55
N SER A 467 -51.94 -84.31 -14.85
CA SER A 467 -52.83 -85.47 -15.03
C SER A 467 -53.51 -85.48 -16.40
N ALA A 468 -53.88 -84.30 -16.93
CA ALA A 468 -54.52 -84.17 -18.24
C ALA A 468 -53.55 -84.31 -19.44
N GLN A 469 -52.24 -84.25 -19.24
CA GLN A 469 -51.22 -84.47 -20.28
C GLN A 469 -50.66 -85.90 -20.29
N GLY A 470 -50.95 -86.70 -19.26
CA GLY A 470 -50.54 -88.10 -19.14
C GLY A 470 -51.54 -89.12 -19.67
N GLU A 471 -52.73 -88.66 -20.09
CA GLU A 471 -53.71 -89.40 -20.90
C GLU A 471 -53.52 -89.10 -22.39
#